data_AF-A0A369BMU1-F1
#
_entry.id   AF-A0A369BMU1-F1
#
_cell.length_a   1.000
_cell.length_b   1.000
_cell.length_c   1.000
_cell.angle_alpha   90.00
_cell.angle_beta   90.00
_cell.angle_gamma   90.00
#
_symmetry.space_group_name_H-M   'P 1'
#
loop_
_entity.id
_entity.type
_entity.pdbx_description
1 polymer ?
#
loop_
_entity_poly.entity_id
_entity_poly.type
_entity_poly.pdbx_seq_one_letter_code
_entity_poly.pdbx_strand_id
1 'polypeptide(L)'
;MTGQINVRVCQVCGDDTKPDSPWCFTCRKSKPFVKRDKRQVSGEYTIVDWFSSRSSAGLIVEDAEGKRYSLYMSDVFAYLSGTDIGTLTLEETKKGSAYGWKVITKEAA
;
A
#
# COMPACT_ATOMS: atom_id res chain seq x y z
N MET A 1 8.13 -21.84 4.47
CA MET A 1 6.74 -21.91 4.98
C MET A 1 6.08 -20.58 4.66
N THR A 2 5.03 -20.57 3.85
CA THR A 2 4.21 -19.38 3.63
C THR A 2 3.57 -18.99 4.95
N GLY A 3 3.82 -17.76 5.42
CA GLY A 3 3.22 -17.29 6.67
C GLY A 3 1.69 -17.29 6.58
N GLN A 4 1.00 -17.46 7.70
CA GLN A 4 -0.45 -17.35 7.77
C GLN A 4 -0.88 -15.92 8.11
N ILE A 5 -2.11 -15.56 7.76
CA ILE A 5 -2.74 -14.29 8.12
C ILE A 5 -4.18 -14.54 8.58
N ASN A 6 -4.63 -13.77 9.57
CA ASN A 6 -6.02 -13.73 9.98
C ASN A 6 -6.77 -12.72 9.10
N VAL A 7 -7.78 -13.19 8.38
CA VAL A 7 -8.60 -12.35 7.50
C VAL A 7 -10.07 -12.72 7.64
N ARG A 8 -10.96 -11.76 7.33
CA ARG A 8 -12.39 -12.02 7.25
C ARG A 8 -12.73 -12.62 5.89
N VAL A 9 -13.33 -13.82 5.90
CA VAL A 9 -13.69 -14.55 4.68
C VAL A 9 -15.16 -14.94 4.73
N CYS A 10 -15.89 -14.71 3.63
CA CYS A 10 -17.25 -15.23 3.51
C CYS A 10 -17.23 -16.77 3.37
N GLN A 11 -17.86 -17.49 4.28
CA GLN A 11 -17.91 -18.98 4.21
C GLN A 11 -18.80 -19.51 3.08
N VAL A 12 -19.62 -18.65 2.46
CA VAL A 12 -20.53 -19.04 1.37
C VAL A 12 -19.88 -18.90 0.00
N CYS A 13 -19.24 -17.76 -0.29
CA CYS A 13 -18.63 -17.50 -1.60
C CYS A 13 -17.10 -17.37 -1.58
N GLY A 14 -16.46 -17.45 -0.41
CA GLY A 14 -15.01 -17.32 -0.27
C GLY A 14 -14.47 -15.88 -0.39
N ASP A 15 -15.32 -14.88 -0.58
CA ASP A 15 -14.88 -13.49 -0.79
C ASP A 15 -14.20 -12.88 0.46
N ASP A 16 -12.97 -12.42 0.26
CA ASP A 16 -12.12 -11.76 1.27
C ASP A 16 -11.52 -10.43 0.77
N THR A 17 -12.05 -9.87 -0.32
CA THR A 17 -11.55 -8.62 -0.94
C THR A 17 -11.70 -7.38 -0.06
N LYS A 18 -12.67 -7.38 0.85
CA LYS A 18 -12.89 -6.34 1.88
C LYS A 18 -12.69 -6.93 3.27
N PRO A 19 -11.44 -7.12 3.72
CA PRO A 19 -11.14 -7.79 4.99
C PRO A 19 -11.62 -6.99 6.21
N ASP A 20 -11.78 -5.67 6.09
CA ASP A 20 -12.26 -4.81 7.17
C ASP A 20 -13.78 -4.88 7.37
N SER A 21 -14.52 -5.38 6.38
CA SER A 21 -15.98 -5.49 6.48
C SER A 21 -16.38 -6.79 7.19
N PRO A 22 -17.22 -6.71 8.25
CA PRO A 22 -17.76 -7.91 8.89
C PRO A 22 -18.81 -8.62 8.04
N TRP A 23 -19.20 -8.07 6.88
CA TRP A 23 -20.27 -8.59 6.03
C TRP A 23 -19.81 -8.80 4.59
N CYS A 24 -20.34 -9.83 3.93
CA CYS A 24 -20.16 -10.05 2.51
C CYS A 24 -21.20 -9.27 1.72
N PHE A 25 -20.75 -8.41 0.80
CA PHE A 25 -21.65 -7.63 -0.06
C PHE A 25 -22.39 -8.48 -1.09
N THR A 26 -21.83 -9.64 -1.46
CA THR A 26 -22.43 -10.59 -2.40
C THR A 26 -23.50 -11.46 -1.72
N CYS A 27 -23.13 -12.16 -0.64
CA CYS A 27 -24.02 -13.12 0.02
C CYS A 27 -24.83 -12.53 1.18
N ARG A 28 -24.55 -11.29 1.60
CA ARG A 28 -25.12 -10.63 2.79
C ARG A 28 -24.97 -11.46 4.08
N LYS A 29 -23.98 -12.35 4.13
CA LYS A 29 -23.64 -13.16 5.31
C LYS A 29 -22.44 -12.58 6.05
N SER A 30 -22.32 -12.90 7.33
CA SER A 30 -21.18 -12.50 8.15
C SER A 30 -19.89 -13.15 7.64
N LYS A 31 -18.79 -12.43 7.78
CA LYS A 31 -17.43 -12.91 7.49
C LYS A 31 -16.69 -13.18 8.81
N PRO A 32 -16.60 -14.44 9.27
CA PRO A 32 -15.75 -14.78 10.40
C PRO A 32 -14.28 -14.56 10.04
N PHE A 33 -13.45 -14.34 11.07
CA PHE A 33 -12.00 -14.40 10.91
C PHE A 33 -11.58 -15.86 10.73
N VAL A 34 -10.76 -16.10 9.72
CA VAL A 34 -10.11 -17.39 9.50
C VAL A 34 -8.63 -17.18 9.28
N LYS A 35 -7.83 -18.16 9.71
CA LYS A 35 -6.43 -18.26 9.31
C LYS A 35 -6.38 -18.82 7.90
N ARG A 36 -5.71 -18.11 7.00
CA ARG A 36 -5.32 -18.67 5.70
C ARG A 36 -3.87 -18.37 5.41
N ASP A 37 -3.32 -19.13 4.47
CA ASP A 37 -2.00 -18.86 3.96
C ASP A 37 -1.97 -17.50 3.24
N LYS A 38 -0.85 -16.81 3.37
CA LYS A 38 -0.58 -15.59 2.60
C LYS A 38 -0.60 -15.94 1.12
N ARG A 39 -1.36 -15.16 0.34
CA ARG A 39 -1.34 -15.26 -1.12
C ARG A 39 -0.05 -14.64 -1.62
N GLN A 40 0.58 -15.31 -2.57
CA GLN A 40 1.72 -14.77 -3.31
C GLN A 40 1.28 -14.59 -4.76
N VAL A 41 1.69 -13.49 -5.35
CA VAL A 41 1.44 -13.15 -6.75
C VAL A 41 2.76 -12.68 -7.32
N SER A 42 3.14 -13.22 -8.48
CA SER A 42 4.39 -12.92 -9.17
C SER A 42 4.07 -12.46 -10.58
N GLY A 43 4.80 -11.47 -11.07
CA GLY A 43 4.55 -10.87 -12.36
C GLY A 43 5.34 -9.58 -12.54
N GLU A 44 5.14 -8.94 -13.68
CA GLU A 44 5.60 -7.59 -13.93
C GLU A 44 4.53 -6.61 -13.47
N TYR A 45 4.96 -5.51 -12.86
CA TYR A 45 4.06 -4.53 -12.27
C TYR A 45 4.49 -3.12 -12.63
N THR A 46 3.51 -2.26 -12.90
CA THR A 46 3.73 -0.83 -13.15
C THR A 46 3.17 -0.01 -12.01
N ILE A 47 3.91 1.00 -11.52
CA ILE A 47 3.38 1.96 -10.55
C ILE A 47 2.39 2.87 -11.28
N VAL A 48 1.13 2.84 -10.87
CA VAL A 48 0.04 3.60 -11.52
C VAL A 48 -0.54 4.71 -10.65
N ASP A 49 -0.34 4.66 -9.34
CA ASP A 49 -0.86 5.65 -8.41
C ASP A 49 -0.11 5.61 -7.07
N TRP A 50 -0.39 6.56 -6.19
CA TRP A 50 0.10 6.59 -4.81
C TRP A 50 -0.99 7.02 -3.84
N PHE A 51 -0.83 6.65 -2.57
CA PHE A 51 -1.78 7.04 -1.52
C PHE A 51 -1.04 7.50 -0.27
N SER A 52 -1.68 8.39 0.47
CA SER A 52 -1.27 8.78 1.82
C SER A 52 -2.49 8.93 2.71
N SER A 53 -2.37 8.44 3.93
CA SER A 53 -3.32 8.62 5.02
C SER A 53 -2.59 9.21 6.23
N ARG A 54 -3.33 9.41 7.33
CA ARG A 54 -2.73 9.89 8.59
C ARG A 54 -1.70 8.91 9.18
N SER A 55 -1.83 7.62 8.90
CA SER A 55 -1.02 6.57 9.53
C SER A 55 -0.20 5.74 8.55
N SER A 56 -0.29 6.00 7.25
CA SER A 56 0.40 5.21 6.23
C SER A 56 0.54 5.98 4.93
N ALA A 57 1.52 5.59 4.12
CA ALA A 57 1.64 6.00 2.73
C ALA A 57 2.08 4.78 1.91
N GLY A 58 1.83 4.82 0.61
CA GLY A 58 2.21 3.73 -0.27
C GLY A 58 2.01 4.04 -1.74
N LEU A 59 2.32 3.04 -2.56
CA LEU A 59 2.13 3.06 -4.01
C LEU A 59 1.07 2.03 -4.39
N ILE A 60 0.42 2.24 -5.52
CA ILE A 60 -0.44 1.26 -6.17
C ILE A 60 0.27 0.78 -7.41
N VAL A 61 0.48 -0.54 -7.49
CA VAL A 61 1.03 -1.20 -8.67
C VAL A 61 -0.05 -1.99 -9.38
N GLU A 62 0.04 -2.06 -10.71
CA GLU A 62 -0.91 -2.75 -11.58
C GLU A 62 -0.20 -3.82 -12.41
N ASP A 63 -0.78 -5.01 -12.50
CA ASP A 63 -0.32 -6.07 -13.41
C ASP A 63 -0.90 -5.92 -14.82
N ALA A 64 -0.42 -6.74 -15.77
CA ALA A 64 -0.87 -6.70 -17.16
C ALA A 64 -2.38 -7.01 -17.35
N GLU A 65 -3.03 -7.62 -16.35
CA GLU A 65 -4.47 -7.90 -16.35
C GLU A 65 -5.29 -6.75 -15.75
N GLY A 66 -4.64 -5.64 -15.38
CA GLY A 66 -5.28 -4.45 -14.80
C GLY A 66 -5.59 -4.59 -13.31
N LYS A 67 -5.06 -5.62 -12.64
CA LYS A 67 -5.32 -5.83 -11.21
C LYS A 67 -4.32 -5.06 -10.37
N ARG A 68 -4.86 -4.37 -9.36
CA ARG A 68 -4.13 -3.41 -8.52
C ARG A 68 -3.76 -3.99 -7.16
N TYR A 69 -2.57 -3.64 -6.70
CA TYR A 69 -2.01 -4.03 -5.42
C TYR A 69 -1.42 -2.81 -4.72
N SER A 70 -1.79 -2.61 -3.46
CA SER A 70 -1.21 -1.55 -2.63
C SER A 70 0.08 -2.04 -1.96
N LEU A 71 1.16 -1.29 -2.12
CA LEU A 71 2.44 -1.51 -1.45
C LEU A 71 2.67 -0.41 -0.42
N TYR A 72 3.13 -0.75 0.78
CA TYR A 72 3.43 0.25 1.80
C TYR A 72 4.80 0.88 1.56
N MET A 73 4.94 2.16 1.88
CA MET A 73 6.21 2.88 1.69
C MET A 73 7.37 2.25 2.46
N SER A 74 7.13 1.56 3.57
CA SER A 74 8.18 0.82 4.29
C SER A 74 8.87 -0.22 3.39
N ASP A 75 8.10 -0.91 2.55
CA ASP A 75 8.65 -1.90 1.62
C ASP A 75 9.37 -1.21 0.47
N VAL A 76 8.82 -0.11 -0.06
CA VAL A 76 9.44 0.68 -1.14
C VAL A 76 10.77 1.28 -0.69
N PHE A 77 10.84 1.83 0.52
CA PHE A 77 12.06 2.42 1.07
C PHE A 77 13.18 1.40 1.26
N ALA A 78 12.86 0.12 1.46
CA ALA A 78 13.87 -0.93 1.48
C ALA A 78 14.59 -1.05 0.12
N TYR A 79 13.86 -0.88 -0.99
CA TYR A 79 14.45 -0.89 -2.34
C TYR A 79 15.17 0.41 -2.68
N LEU A 80 14.69 1.55 -2.17
CA LEU A 80 15.29 2.86 -2.44
C LEU A 80 16.50 3.16 -1.55
N SER A 81 16.73 2.37 -0.50
CA SER A 81 17.85 2.60 0.42
C SER A 81 19.19 2.53 -0.33
N GLY A 82 19.96 3.61 -0.28
CA GLY A 82 21.24 3.72 -1.00
C GLY A 82 21.11 4.08 -2.49
N THR A 83 19.89 4.30 -3.00
CA THR A 83 19.70 4.78 -4.37
C THR A 83 20.07 6.26 -4.48
N ASP A 84 20.88 6.60 -5.47
CA ASP A 84 21.13 8.00 -5.84
C ASP A 84 19.92 8.57 -6.57
N ILE A 85 19.31 9.59 -5.99
CA ILE A 85 18.13 10.29 -6.53
C ILE A 85 18.52 11.59 -7.27
N GLY A 86 19.81 11.81 -7.49
CA GLY A 86 20.35 12.97 -8.19
C GLY A 86 20.40 14.23 -7.34
N THR A 87 20.51 15.38 -8.02
CA THR A 87 20.59 16.68 -7.35
C THR A 87 19.19 17.22 -7.06
N LEU A 88 18.89 17.44 -5.78
CA LEU A 88 17.65 18.07 -5.33
C LEU A 88 17.98 19.36 -4.58
N THR A 89 17.08 20.35 -4.70
CA THR A 89 17.09 21.50 -3.79
C THR A 89 16.09 21.21 -2.67
N LEU A 90 16.55 21.26 -1.43
CA LEU A 90 15.72 21.03 -0.25
C LEU A 90 15.55 22.34 0.52
N GLU A 91 14.33 22.58 0.99
CA GLU A 91 14.03 23.69 1.90
C GLU A 91 13.60 23.11 3.26
N GLU A 92 14.21 23.63 4.33
CA GLU A 92 13.82 23.27 5.70
C GLU A 92 12.37 23.72 5.94
N THR A 93 11.57 22.85 6.54
CA THR A 93 10.19 23.15 6.90
C THR A 93 9.90 22.78 8.34
N LYS A 94 9.07 23.59 8.99
CA LYS A 94 8.60 23.36 10.35
C LYS A 94 7.08 23.31 10.37
N LYS A 95 6.52 22.19 10.84
CA LYS A 95 5.07 22.03 11.06
C LYS A 95 4.84 21.74 12.54
N GLY A 96 4.42 22.76 13.28
CA GLY A 96 4.32 22.69 14.74
C GLY A 96 5.70 22.50 15.38
N SER A 97 5.89 21.41 16.12
CA SER A 97 7.17 21.03 16.73
C SER A 97 8.06 20.15 15.84
N ALA A 98 7.54 19.64 14.72
CA ALA A 98 8.28 18.76 13.82
C ALA A 98 9.11 19.58 12.82
N TYR A 99 10.40 19.24 12.72
CA TYR A 99 11.30 19.71 11.66
C TYR A 99 11.37 18.66 10.55
N GLY A 100 11.47 19.12 9.30
CA GLY A 100 11.61 18.28 8.13
C GLY A 100 12.12 19.06 6.94
N TRP A 101 12.11 18.43 5.77
CA TRP A 101 12.57 19.02 4.52
C TRP A 101 11.52 18.77 3.44
N LYS A 102 11.32 19.75 2.56
CA LYS A 102 10.53 19.58 1.34
C LYS A 102 11.45 19.77 0.13
N VAL A 103 11.19 19.02 -0.93
CA VAL A 103 11.83 19.26 -2.23
C VAL A 103 11.21 20.50 -2.83
N ILE A 104 12.05 21.42 -3.31
CA ILE A 104 11.60 22.59 -4.05
C ILE A 104 12.12 22.52 -5.48
N THR A 105 11.23 22.74 -6.45
CA THR A 105 11.61 23.01 -7.83
C THR A 105 11.74 24.53 -7.97
N LYS A 106 12.82 25.03 -8.56
CA LYS A 106 13.04 26.48 -8.78
C LYS A 106 12.10 27.09 -9.84
N GLU A 107 10.95 26.48 -10.11
CA GLU A 107 9.96 26.96 -11.07
C GLU A 107 8.75 27.56 -10.35
N ALA A 108 8.94 28.78 -9.85
CA ALA A 108 7.92 29.81 -9.65
C ALA A 108 8.59 31.01 -8.95
N ALA A 109 9.37 31.77 -9.72
CA ALA A 109 9.69 33.16 -9.41
C ALA A 109 9.04 34.04 -10.48
#